data_AF-A0A553E1G0-F1
#
_entry.id   AF-A0A553E1G0-F1
#
_cell.length_a   1.000
_cell.length_b   1.000
_cell.length_c   1.000
_cell.angle_alpha   90.00
_cell.angle_beta   90.00
_cell.angle_gamma   90.00
#
_symmetry.space_group_name_H-M   'P 1'
#
loop_
_entity.id
_entity.type
_entity.pdbx_description
1 polymer ?
#
loop_
_entity_poly.entity_id
_entity_poly.type
_entity_poly.pdbx_seq_one_letter_code
_entity_poly.pdbx_strand_id
1 'polypeptide(L)'
;MKKSIQLLLAVSFVTFSSCKQNSETNAETAKTTAATETTDTGQSGVKDETSSPNIVQVASGSKDHTTLVVAVKAAGLVDALSNAGPFTVFAPTNAAFDKLPAGTVDGLLKPEKKGDLENILGYHTYVGTLKIEYMQDDQEFDMVYGGKVKITKKGDKTFVNGSEIVASIPTSNGIIHVIGDVLLPK
;
A
#
# COMPACT_ATOMS: atom_id res chain seq x y z
N MET A 1 -10.67 47.65 -48.36
CA MET A 1 -11.01 49.04 -47.98
C MET A 1 -12.03 49.02 -46.83
N LYS A 2 -12.18 50.10 -46.06
CA LYS A 2 -13.06 50.14 -44.87
C LYS A 2 -14.54 50.23 -45.25
N LYS A 3 -15.42 49.52 -44.53
CA LYS A 3 -16.75 50.01 -44.11
C LYS A 3 -17.31 49.14 -42.98
N SER A 4 -18.07 49.77 -42.08
CA SER A 4 -18.51 49.20 -40.81
C SER A 4 -19.93 48.62 -40.90
N ILE A 5 -20.21 47.59 -40.12
CA ILE A 5 -21.58 47.19 -39.76
C ILE A 5 -21.62 47.04 -38.23
N GLN A 6 -22.43 47.89 -37.58
CA GLN A 6 -22.95 47.56 -36.25
C GLN A 6 -24.16 46.65 -36.43
N LEU A 7 -24.33 45.69 -35.53
CA LEU A 7 -25.63 45.07 -35.28
C LEU A 7 -25.79 44.85 -33.78
N LEU A 8 -26.96 45.17 -33.25
CA LEU A 8 -27.28 44.96 -31.84
C LEU A 8 -27.41 43.47 -31.56
N LEU A 9 -26.86 43.02 -30.43
CA LEU A 9 -27.32 41.83 -29.73
C LEU A 9 -27.57 42.21 -28.27
N ALA A 10 -28.76 41.90 -27.79
CA ALA A 10 -29.24 42.25 -26.46
C ALA A 10 -29.59 40.96 -25.68
N VAL A 11 -30.21 41.15 -24.51
CA VAL A 11 -30.94 40.15 -23.68
C VAL A 11 -30.14 39.48 -22.54
N SER A 12 -30.78 39.53 -21.35
CA SER A 12 -30.56 38.72 -20.14
C SER A 12 -29.24 38.78 -19.38
N PHE A 13 -29.07 39.90 -18.67
CA PHE A 13 -28.36 39.94 -17.38
C PHE A 13 -29.26 39.29 -16.30
N VAL A 14 -28.91 38.12 -15.77
CA VAL A 14 -29.76 37.38 -14.79
C VAL A 14 -29.28 37.65 -13.37
N THR A 15 -29.96 38.53 -12.65
CA THR A 15 -29.74 38.81 -11.23
C THR A 15 -30.62 37.95 -10.34
N PHE A 16 -30.05 37.00 -9.61
CA PHE A 16 -30.70 36.40 -8.44
C PHE A 16 -30.24 37.13 -7.17
N SER A 17 -31.19 37.73 -6.45
CA SER A 17 -30.94 38.30 -5.12
C SER A 17 -32.21 38.21 -4.27
N SER A 18 -32.03 37.83 -3.01
CA SER A 18 -33.03 37.81 -1.93
C SER A 18 -34.28 36.94 -2.15
N CYS A 19 -34.40 35.92 -1.31
CA CYS A 19 -35.47 35.98 -0.32
C CYS A 19 -34.96 35.42 1.03
N LYS A 20 -35.45 35.98 2.13
CA LYS A 20 -34.90 35.78 3.49
C LYS A 20 -36.03 35.42 4.44
N GLN A 21 -35.99 34.23 5.01
CA GLN A 21 -36.82 33.88 6.16
C GLN A 21 -36.07 32.93 7.11
N ASN A 22 -36.39 33.05 8.40
CA ASN A 22 -35.71 32.42 9.53
C ASN A 22 -36.78 31.96 10.55
N SER A 23 -36.33 31.23 11.57
CA SER A 23 -36.99 30.87 12.83
C SER A 23 -37.69 29.50 12.92
N GLU A 24 -37.20 28.77 13.94
CA GLU A 24 -37.86 27.77 14.79
C GLU A 24 -38.33 26.44 14.18
N THR A 25 -37.96 25.22 14.60
CA THR A 25 -37.31 24.60 15.80
C THR A 25 -38.26 23.75 16.65
N ASN A 26 -38.10 22.42 16.53
CA ASN A 26 -38.28 21.34 17.54
C ASN A 26 -37.77 20.04 16.87
N ALA A 27 -36.96 19.13 17.45
CA ALA A 27 -36.81 18.62 18.84
C ALA A 27 -38.02 17.76 19.30
N GLU A 28 -37.92 16.68 20.09
CA GLU A 28 -36.83 16.03 20.85
C GLU A 28 -37.21 14.52 21.12
N THR A 29 -36.37 13.51 21.38
CA THR A 29 -35.04 13.06 20.91
C THR A 29 -34.82 11.59 21.35
N ALA A 30 -34.19 10.74 20.53
CA ALA A 30 -33.71 9.39 20.93
C ALA A 30 -32.35 9.08 20.27
N LYS A 31 -31.22 9.58 20.79
CA LYS A 31 -30.45 9.10 21.97
C LYS A 31 -29.62 7.83 21.70
N THR A 32 -28.33 8.03 21.44
CA THR A 32 -27.23 7.12 21.83
C THR A 32 -26.03 7.98 22.27
N THR A 33 -25.26 7.50 23.24
CA THR A 33 -24.11 8.20 23.82
C THR A 33 -22.87 7.29 23.78
N ALA A 34 -21.89 7.66 22.97
CA ALA A 34 -20.50 7.18 22.96
C ALA A 34 -19.67 8.29 22.29
N ALA A 35 -18.63 8.86 22.90
CA ALA A 35 -17.36 8.26 23.34
C ALA A 35 -16.37 8.06 22.17
N THR A 36 -15.14 8.51 22.40
CA THR A 36 -14.05 8.59 21.42
C THR A 36 -13.60 7.23 20.90
N GLU A 37 -13.68 7.00 19.59
CA GLU A 37 -12.84 6.02 18.90
C GLU A 37 -12.30 6.61 17.58
N THR A 38 -11.04 6.35 17.30
CA THR A 38 -10.34 6.84 16.10
C THR A 38 -10.64 5.88 14.95
N THR A 39 -11.61 6.22 14.10
CA THR A 39 -12.01 5.35 12.98
C THR A 39 -10.93 5.29 11.91
N ASP A 40 -10.26 4.14 11.85
CA ASP A 40 -9.35 3.74 10.77
C ASP A 40 -10.15 3.46 9.49
N THR A 41 -10.18 4.42 8.55
CA THR A 41 -11.01 4.36 7.33
C THR A 41 -10.28 3.70 6.14
N GLY A 42 -9.66 2.54 6.36
CA GLY A 42 -8.93 1.79 5.34
C GLY A 42 -9.60 0.49 4.90
N GLN A 43 -9.27 -0.02 3.70
CA GLN A 43 -9.64 -1.39 3.27
C GLN A 43 -9.03 -2.48 4.16
N SER A 44 -8.07 -2.13 5.03
CA SER A 44 -7.49 -2.99 6.07
C SER A 44 -8.53 -3.53 7.06
N GLY A 45 -9.64 -2.80 7.30
CA GLY A 45 -10.63 -3.11 8.33
C GLY A 45 -11.79 -4.03 7.89
N VAL A 46 -12.00 -4.26 6.59
CA VAL A 46 -13.13 -5.08 6.11
C VAL A 46 -12.81 -6.58 6.15
N LYS A 47 -13.61 -7.34 6.92
CA LYS A 47 -13.48 -8.79 7.05
C LYS A 47 -14.56 -9.52 6.22
N ASP A 48 -14.38 -9.51 4.90
CA ASP A 48 -15.23 -10.28 3.98
C ASP A 48 -14.86 -11.77 4.03
N GLU A 49 -15.66 -12.58 4.73
CA GLU A 49 -15.53 -14.05 4.83
C GLU A 49 -15.69 -14.80 3.47
N THR A 50 -15.95 -14.07 2.37
CA THR A 50 -16.21 -14.59 1.02
C THR A 50 -15.15 -14.23 -0.01
N SER A 51 -14.19 -13.36 0.33
CA SER A 51 -13.12 -12.94 -0.58
C SER A 51 -11.82 -13.70 -0.30
N SER A 52 -10.95 -13.83 -1.31
CA SER A 52 -9.58 -14.31 -1.09
C SER A 52 -8.83 -13.31 -0.20
N PRO A 53 -8.02 -13.76 0.77
CA PRO A 53 -7.32 -12.86 1.67
C PRO A 53 -6.32 -11.96 0.93
N ASN A 54 -6.21 -10.71 1.37
CA ASN A 54 -5.26 -9.73 0.83
C ASN A 54 -3.84 -9.97 1.39
N ILE A 55 -2.83 -9.25 0.88
CA ILE A 55 -1.43 -9.41 1.28
C ILE A 55 -1.24 -9.27 2.80
N VAL A 56 -1.86 -8.27 3.43
CA VAL A 56 -1.76 -8.01 4.87
C VAL A 56 -2.42 -9.13 5.69
N GLN A 57 -3.55 -9.66 5.24
CA GLN A 57 -4.29 -10.75 5.87
C GLN A 57 -3.50 -12.08 5.78
N VAL A 58 -2.91 -12.39 4.62
CA VAL A 58 -2.05 -13.58 4.46
C VAL A 58 -0.78 -13.48 5.30
N ALA A 59 -0.11 -12.31 5.29
CA ALA A 59 1.07 -12.08 6.13
C ALA A 59 0.73 -12.19 7.62
N SER A 60 -0.42 -11.65 8.06
CA SER A 60 -0.89 -11.71 9.45
C SER A 60 -1.35 -13.11 9.89
N GLY A 61 -1.77 -13.96 8.95
CA GLY A 61 -2.08 -15.37 9.21
C GLY A 61 -0.85 -16.29 9.26
N SER A 62 0.31 -15.84 8.75
CA SER A 62 1.54 -16.62 8.73
C SER A 62 2.37 -16.43 10.00
N LYS A 63 2.83 -17.55 10.58
CA LYS A 63 3.75 -17.55 11.72
C LYS A 63 5.14 -17.03 11.35
N ASP A 64 5.52 -17.17 10.07
CA ASP A 64 6.88 -16.89 9.59
C ASP A 64 7.06 -15.43 9.15
N HIS A 65 6.02 -14.60 9.22
CA HIS A 65 6.03 -13.18 8.81
C HIS A 65 5.67 -12.21 9.95
N THR A 66 5.66 -12.66 11.20
CA THR A 66 5.28 -11.82 12.35
C THR A 66 6.12 -10.55 12.47
N THR A 67 7.43 -10.62 12.22
CA THR A 67 8.33 -9.45 12.24
C THR A 67 8.01 -8.47 11.11
N LEU A 68 7.68 -8.96 9.92
CA LEU A 68 7.25 -8.15 8.78
C LEU A 68 5.92 -7.43 9.07
N VAL A 69 4.96 -8.10 9.70
CA VAL A 69 3.66 -7.51 10.06
C VAL A 69 3.81 -6.42 11.13
N VAL A 70 4.74 -6.58 12.08
CA VAL A 70 5.09 -5.51 13.04
C VAL A 70 5.74 -4.32 12.32
N ALA A 71 6.68 -4.57 11.40
CA ALA A 71 7.32 -3.53 10.59
C ALA A 71 6.32 -2.73 9.73
N VAL A 72 5.42 -3.41 9.00
CA VAL A 72 4.38 -2.77 8.16
C VAL A 72 3.43 -1.91 8.99
N LYS A 73 3.08 -2.35 10.21
CA LYS A 73 2.27 -1.57 11.16
C LYS A 73 3.03 -0.36 11.71
N ALA A 74 4.31 -0.51 12.06
CA ALA A 74 5.15 0.60 12.54
C ALA A 74 5.39 1.66 11.44
N ALA A 75 5.52 1.24 10.18
CA ALA A 75 5.60 2.13 9.01
C ALA A 75 4.26 2.77 8.63
N GLY A 76 3.12 2.17 8.98
CA GLY A 76 1.80 2.62 8.54
C GLY A 76 1.48 2.29 7.08
N LEU A 77 2.12 1.24 6.52
CA LEU A 77 1.90 0.80 5.13
C LEU A 77 0.77 -0.25 5.01
N VAL A 78 0.01 -0.48 6.10
CA VAL A 78 -1.07 -1.47 6.18
C VAL A 78 -2.13 -1.21 5.11
N ASP A 79 -2.58 0.04 4.96
CA ASP A 79 -3.60 0.41 3.97
C ASP A 79 -3.06 0.39 2.55
N ALA A 80 -1.84 0.87 2.36
CA ALA A 80 -1.15 0.84 1.07
C ALA A 80 -1.06 -0.59 0.51
N LEU A 81 -0.79 -1.58 1.37
CA LEU A 81 -0.72 -3.01 1.02
C LEU A 81 -2.06 -3.77 1.12
N SER A 82 -3.11 -3.14 1.65
CA SER A 82 -4.48 -3.68 1.67
C SER A 82 -5.35 -3.18 0.51
N ASN A 83 -4.95 -2.08 -0.13
CA ASN A 83 -5.65 -1.48 -1.27
C ASN A 83 -5.83 -2.42 -2.46
N ALA A 84 -6.91 -2.18 -3.21
CA ALA A 84 -7.19 -2.86 -4.48
C ALA A 84 -6.23 -2.45 -5.61
N GLY A 85 -5.28 -3.33 -5.92
CA GLY A 85 -4.38 -3.26 -7.07
C GLY A 85 -3.54 -4.53 -7.14
N PRO A 86 -2.91 -4.87 -8.28
CA PRO A 86 -1.94 -5.96 -8.33
C PRO A 86 -0.63 -5.50 -7.70
N PHE A 87 -0.26 -6.02 -6.54
CA PHE A 87 1.06 -5.81 -5.94
C PHE A 87 1.89 -7.09 -5.94
N THR A 88 3.21 -6.97 -5.99
CA THR A 88 4.10 -8.08 -5.66
C THR A 88 4.94 -7.69 -4.46
N VAL A 89 4.78 -8.42 -3.35
CA VAL A 89 5.53 -8.17 -2.11
C VAL A 89 6.50 -9.32 -1.87
N PHE A 90 7.79 -8.98 -1.83
CA PHE A 90 8.83 -9.89 -1.40
C PHE A 90 8.82 -9.93 0.15
N ALA A 91 8.27 -10.98 0.73
CA ALA A 91 8.10 -11.10 2.18
C ALA A 91 9.28 -11.88 2.80
N PRO A 92 10.23 -11.21 3.48
CA PRO A 92 11.22 -11.90 4.30
C PRO A 92 10.54 -12.74 5.40
N THR A 93 11.09 -13.93 5.63
CA THR A 93 10.74 -14.75 6.80
C THR A 93 11.35 -14.18 8.08
N ASN A 94 10.86 -14.56 9.25
CA ASN A 94 11.49 -14.19 10.54
C ASN A 94 12.99 -14.56 10.55
N ALA A 95 13.34 -15.74 10.03
CA ALA A 95 14.73 -16.19 9.89
C ALA A 95 15.58 -15.32 8.95
N ALA A 96 14.97 -14.56 8.03
CA ALA A 96 15.66 -13.56 7.21
C ALA A 96 16.05 -12.32 8.02
N PHE A 97 15.20 -11.91 8.99
CA PHE A 97 15.53 -10.85 9.94
C PHE A 97 16.60 -11.31 10.96
N ASP A 98 16.54 -12.56 11.42
CA ASP A 98 17.51 -13.14 12.36
C ASP A 98 18.95 -13.23 11.80
N LYS A 99 19.11 -13.21 10.46
CA LYS A 99 20.41 -13.12 9.77
C LYS A 99 21.03 -11.72 9.83
N LEU A 100 20.24 -10.68 10.08
CA LEU A 100 20.77 -9.31 10.17
C LEU A 100 21.60 -9.15 11.47
N PRO A 101 22.63 -8.29 11.49
CA PRO A 101 23.39 -8.04 12.72
C PRO A 101 22.48 -7.61 13.87
N ALA A 102 22.67 -8.18 15.06
CA ALA A 102 21.85 -7.86 16.24
C ALA A 102 21.81 -6.35 16.49
N GLY A 103 20.62 -5.81 16.79
CA GLY A 103 20.37 -4.37 16.87
C GLY A 103 20.04 -3.68 15.53
N THR A 104 20.16 -4.35 14.37
CA THR A 104 19.71 -3.79 13.08
C THR A 104 18.19 -3.64 13.06
N VAL A 105 17.46 -4.72 13.41
CA VAL A 105 15.99 -4.73 13.45
C VAL A 105 15.47 -3.75 14.51
N ASP A 106 16.04 -3.78 15.72
CA ASP A 106 15.72 -2.84 16.80
C ASP A 106 16.08 -1.38 16.44
N GLY A 107 17.06 -1.19 15.55
CA GLY A 107 17.43 0.10 14.96
C GLY A 107 16.39 0.60 13.97
N LEU A 108 15.86 -0.28 13.13
CA LEU A 108 14.86 0.04 12.09
C LEU A 108 13.44 0.21 12.66
N LEU A 109 13.10 -0.47 13.77
CA LEU A 109 11.81 -0.33 14.45
C LEU A 109 11.68 0.95 15.32
N LYS A 110 12.73 1.79 15.38
CA LYS A 110 12.71 3.06 16.12
C LYS A 110 11.88 4.13 15.40
N PRO A 111 11.18 5.02 16.14
CA PRO A 111 10.40 6.09 15.52
C PRO A 111 11.27 7.08 14.72
N GLU A 112 12.52 7.32 15.13
CA GLU A 112 13.50 8.12 14.38
C GLU A 112 13.92 7.47 13.05
N LYS A 113 13.58 6.19 12.85
CA LYS A 113 13.90 5.37 11.66
C LYS A 113 12.69 4.91 10.87
N LYS A 114 11.48 5.42 11.19
CA LYS A 114 10.24 5.14 10.45
C LYS A 114 10.37 5.36 8.93
N GLY A 115 11.05 6.43 8.51
CA GLY A 115 11.30 6.70 7.08
C GLY A 115 12.23 5.68 6.40
N ASP A 116 13.26 5.20 7.09
CA ASP A 116 14.13 4.12 6.58
C ASP A 116 13.36 2.80 6.50
N LEU A 117 12.45 2.54 7.45
CA LEU A 117 11.56 1.39 7.44
C LEU A 117 10.54 1.44 6.28
N GLU A 118 9.93 2.60 6.01
CA GLU A 118 9.08 2.84 4.84
C GLU A 118 9.85 2.60 3.53
N ASN A 119 11.06 3.16 3.40
CA ASN A 119 11.93 2.95 2.24
C ASN A 119 12.24 1.45 2.03
N ILE A 120 12.59 0.71 3.10
CA ILE A 120 12.90 -0.72 3.01
C ILE A 120 11.67 -1.55 2.63
N LEU A 121 10.52 -1.31 3.25
CA LEU A 121 9.28 -2.05 2.92
C LEU A 121 8.76 -1.71 1.51
N GLY A 122 8.93 -0.47 1.08
CA GLY A 122 8.69 -0.05 -0.30
C GLY A 122 9.68 -0.67 -1.31
N TYR A 123 10.93 -0.90 -0.91
CA TYR A 123 11.91 -1.65 -1.73
C TYR A 123 11.63 -3.17 -1.79
N HIS A 124 10.81 -3.70 -0.87
CA HIS A 124 10.23 -5.05 -0.99
C HIS A 124 8.92 -5.09 -1.78
N THR A 125 8.36 -3.94 -2.21
CA THR A 125 7.06 -3.84 -2.88
C THR A 125 7.20 -3.39 -4.33
N TYR A 126 6.58 -4.14 -5.24
CA TYR A 126 6.49 -3.83 -6.67
C TYR A 126 5.02 -3.59 -7.08
N VAL A 127 4.78 -2.65 -7.99
CA VAL A 127 3.44 -2.38 -8.55
C VAL A 127 3.24 -3.21 -9.82
N GLY A 128 2.38 -4.22 -9.74
CA GLY A 128 2.13 -5.20 -10.80
C GLY A 128 2.24 -6.63 -10.29
N THR A 129 1.81 -7.58 -11.13
CA THR A 129 1.88 -9.01 -10.85
C THR A 129 3.13 -9.61 -11.48
N LEU A 130 4.20 -9.79 -10.71
CA LEU A 130 5.32 -10.64 -11.12
C LEU A 130 4.98 -12.08 -10.76
N LYS A 131 5.23 -13.00 -11.68
CA LYS A 131 5.18 -14.44 -11.41
C LYS A 131 6.48 -15.08 -11.84
N ILE A 132 6.87 -16.18 -11.17
CA ILE A 132 8.12 -16.89 -11.45
C ILE A 132 8.18 -17.37 -12.91
N GLU A 133 7.05 -17.67 -13.55
CA GLU A 133 6.99 -18.09 -14.96
C GLU A 133 7.33 -16.95 -15.93
N TYR A 134 7.05 -15.69 -15.56
CA TYR A 134 7.30 -14.51 -16.39
C TYR A 134 8.63 -13.80 -16.09
N MET A 135 9.22 -14.04 -14.92
CA MET A 135 10.55 -13.56 -14.57
C MET A 135 11.61 -14.18 -15.49
N GLN A 136 12.44 -13.36 -16.12
CA GLN A 136 13.62 -13.80 -16.88
C GLN A 136 14.90 -13.67 -16.04
N ASP A 137 15.97 -14.33 -16.50
CA ASP A 137 17.30 -14.18 -15.90
C ASP A 137 17.90 -12.80 -16.23
N ASP A 138 18.73 -12.28 -15.32
CA ASP A 138 19.30 -10.92 -15.35
C ASP A 138 18.30 -9.73 -15.46
N GLN A 139 16.98 -9.99 -15.39
CA GLN A 139 15.93 -8.99 -15.51
C GLN A 139 15.86 -8.06 -14.29
N GLU A 140 15.72 -6.75 -14.50
CA GLU A 140 15.62 -5.76 -13.43
C GLU A 140 14.22 -5.12 -13.37
N PHE A 141 13.72 -4.91 -12.15
CA PHE A 141 12.42 -4.27 -11.87
C PHE A 141 12.60 -3.06 -10.93
N ASP A 142 11.91 -1.96 -11.23
CA ASP A 142 11.86 -0.76 -10.38
C ASP A 142 10.82 -0.92 -9.26
N MET A 143 11.22 -0.67 -8.01
CA MET A 143 10.38 -0.85 -6.82
C MET A 143 9.64 0.43 -6.41
N VAL A 144 8.59 0.32 -5.58
CA VAL A 144 7.70 1.44 -5.19
C VAL A 144 8.47 2.65 -4.65
N TYR A 145 9.43 2.42 -3.75
CA TYR A 145 10.25 3.47 -3.14
C TYR A 145 11.58 3.75 -3.89
N GLY A 146 11.66 3.33 -5.15
CA GLY A 146 12.87 3.44 -5.97
C GLY A 146 13.88 2.33 -5.68
N GLY A 147 15.01 2.41 -6.39
CA GLY A 147 15.95 1.30 -6.50
C GLY A 147 15.43 0.18 -7.41
N LYS A 148 16.37 -0.62 -7.93
CA LYS A 148 16.06 -1.79 -8.76
C LYS A 148 16.28 -3.09 -7.97
N VAL A 149 15.44 -4.09 -8.21
CA VAL A 149 15.74 -5.49 -7.85
C VAL A 149 16.10 -6.24 -9.12
N LYS A 150 17.25 -6.91 -9.12
CA LYS A 150 17.63 -7.87 -10.16
C LYS A 150 17.06 -9.24 -9.82
N ILE A 151 16.42 -9.88 -10.78
CA ILE A 151 16.09 -11.30 -10.74
C ILE A 151 17.24 -12.10 -11.36
N THR A 152 17.53 -13.25 -10.79
CA THR A 152 18.49 -14.22 -11.34
C THR A 152 17.89 -15.62 -11.25
N LYS A 153 18.00 -16.42 -12.32
CA LYS A 153 17.55 -17.81 -12.34
C LYS A 153 18.74 -18.76 -12.41
N LYS A 154 18.77 -19.76 -11.53
CA LYS A 154 19.84 -20.77 -11.46
C LYS A 154 19.20 -22.15 -11.46
N GLY A 155 19.02 -22.71 -12.66
CA GLY A 155 18.12 -23.85 -12.87
C GLY A 155 16.69 -23.46 -12.49
N ASP A 156 16.01 -24.34 -11.75
CA ASP A 156 14.61 -24.14 -11.35
C ASP A 156 14.43 -23.09 -10.23
N LYS A 157 15.52 -22.64 -9.58
CA LYS A 157 15.50 -21.66 -8.48
C LYS A 157 15.57 -20.22 -9.01
N THR A 158 14.73 -19.35 -8.45
CA THR A 158 14.68 -17.91 -8.76
C THR A 158 15.14 -17.11 -7.55
N PHE A 159 15.97 -16.09 -7.78
CA PHE A 159 16.61 -15.25 -6.77
C PHE A 159 16.30 -13.77 -7.02
N VAL A 160 16.14 -12.99 -5.96
CA VAL A 160 15.86 -11.55 -5.95
C VAL A 160 17.03 -10.85 -5.25
N ASN A 161 17.82 -10.07 -6.00
CA ASN A 161 19.03 -9.38 -5.51
C ASN A 161 20.02 -10.32 -4.77
N GLY A 162 20.00 -11.62 -5.09
CA GLY A 162 20.79 -12.68 -4.44
C GLY A 162 20.03 -13.56 -3.43
N SER A 163 18.90 -13.12 -2.89
CA SER A 163 18.04 -13.90 -1.98
C SER A 163 17.20 -14.93 -2.75
N GLU A 164 17.13 -16.18 -2.30
CA GLU A 164 16.24 -17.18 -2.92
C GLU A 164 14.75 -16.86 -2.64
N ILE A 165 13.88 -17.05 -3.64
CA ILE A 165 12.42 -17.14 -3.44
C ILE A 165 12.09 -18.59 -3.07
N VAL A 166 11.66 -18.83 -1.83
CA VAL A 166 11.37 -20.19 -1.33
C VAL A 166 9.91 -20.61 -1.52
N ALA A 167 8.98 -19.66 -1.66
CA ALA A 167 7.57 -19.92 -1.96
C ALA A 167 6.91 -18.72 -2.65
N SER A 168 5.79 -18.95 -3.34
CA SER A 168 4.94 -17.91 -3.91
C SER A 168 3.48 -18.16 -3.56
N ILE A 169 2.81 -17.15 -3.00
CA ILE A 169 1.43 -17.25 -2.49
C ILE A 169 0.58 -16.19 -3.20
N PRO A 170 -0.39 -16.57 -4.05
CA PRO A 170 -1.32 -15.61 -4.64
C PRO A 170 -2.34 -15.11 -3.60
N THR A 171 -2.74 -13.86 -3.74
CA THR A 171 -3.67 -13.13 -2.85
C THR A 171 -4.73 -12.41 -3.69
N SER A 172 -5.77 -11.84 -3.08
CA SER A 172 -6.77 -11.05 -3.84
C SER A 172 -6.20 -9.79 -4.48
N ASN A 173 -5.19 -9.16 -3.88
CA ASN A 173 -4.54 -7.94 -4.36
C ASN A 173 -3.07 -8.16 -4.75
N GLY A 174 -2.73 -9.35 -5.28
CA GLY A 174 -1.40 -9.60 -5.83
C GLY A 174 -0.76 -10.94 -5.47
N ILE A 175 0.57 -10.94 -5.29
CA ILE A 175 1.37 -12.13 -4.96
C ILE A 175 2.38 -11.79 -3.86
N ILE A 176 2.52 -12.70 -2.89
CA ILE A 176 3.61 -12.70 -1.92
C ILE A 176 4.68 -13.68 -2.41
N HIS A 177 5.91 -13.21 -2.59
CA HIS A 177 7.09 -14.06 -2.78
C HIS A 177 7.84 -14.16 -1.44
N VAL A 178 7.84 -15.35 -0.83
CA VAL A 178 8.55 -15.59 0.43
C VAL A 178 10.05 -15.68 0.13
N ILE A 179 10.86 -14.84 0.79
CA ILE A 179 12.30 -14.77 0.55
C ILE A 179 13.14 -15.08 1.80
N GLY A 180 14.35 -15.60 1.56
CA GLY A 180 15.27 -16.07 2.59
C GLY A 180 16.11 -14.99 3.28
N ASP A 181 16.25 -13.80 2.70
CA ASP A 181 17.07 -12.68 3.21
C ASP A 181 16.28 -11.35 3.11
N VAL A 182 16.70 -10.30 3.83
CA VAL A 182 16.03 -8.98 3.77
C VAL A 182 16.68 -8.11 2.67
N LEU A 183 15.87 -7.55 1.78
CA LEU A 183 16.32 -6.65 0.72
C LEU A 183 16.58 -5.26 1.29
N LEU A 184 17.84 -4.81 1.27
CA LEU A 184 18.21 -3.45 1.64
C LEU A 184 18.51 -2.61 0.38
N PRO A 185 17.97 -1.39 0.25
CA PRO A 185 18.37 -0.47 -0.80
C PRO A 185 19.84 -0.05 -0.63
N LYS A 186 20.45 0.40 -1.74
CA LYS A 186 21.88 0.79 -1.84
C LYS A 186 22.00 2.20 -2.38
#